data_AF-A0A963SG12-F1
#
_entry.id   AF-A0A963SG12-F1
#
_cell.length_a   1.000
_cell.length_b   1.000
_cell.length_c   1.000
_cell.angle_alpha   90.00
_cell.angle_beta   90.00
_cell.angle_gamma   90.00
#
_symmetry.space_group_name_H-M   'P 1'
#
loop_
_entity.id
_entity.type
_entity.pdbx_description
1 polymer ?
#
loop_
_entity_poly.entity_id
_entity_poly.type
_entity_poly.pdbx_seq_one_letter_code
_entity_poly.pdbx_strand_id
1 'polypeptide(L)'
;PSRNATPGDVMILVRKRKELASLIVARLYAAGVPVAGVDRLRLGNPLAVKDLLAALRFAAQPLDDLSLANLLVSPLIGWSQEDLLEYGHRDRKVRLWDHLRKSEALRAAETAGKLRDLLRLADYEPVQALLHWILVGPWRGRRRLVERLGREANDPIDELLNAAQAYAADHTVSLQGFIQWFDAGDGELKREAGENAD
;
A
#
# COMPACT_ATOMS: atom_id res chain seq x y z
N PRO A 1 3.77 33.89 24.27
CA PRO A 1 5.13 33.83 23.68
C PRO A 1 5.06 33.78 22.14
N SER A 2 5.75 34.68 21.44
CA SER A 2 5.89 34.61 19.99
C SER A 2 6.82 33.47 19.62
N ARG A 3 6.30 32.44 18.93
CA ARG A 3 7.08 31.35 18.34
C ARG A 3 7.08 31.48 16.82
N ASN A 4 8.11 30.93 16.18
CA ASN A 4 8.14 30.81 14.72
C ASN A 4 6.97 29.93 14.23
N ALA A 5 6.46 30.25 13.05
CA ALA A 5 5.48 29.42 12.36
C ALA A 5 6.09 28.06 11.99
N THR A 6 5.33 27.00 12.20
CA THR A 6 5.67 25.63 11.79
C THR A 6 4.78 25.22 10.61
N PRO A 7 5.11 24.13 9.89
CA PRO A 7 4.27 23.62 8.80
C PRO A 7 2.80 23.40 9.19
N GLY A 8 2.52 23.04 10.44
CA GLY A 8 1.16 22.87 10.95
C GLY A 8 0.36 24.16 11.12
N ASP A 9 0.99 25.33 11.04
CA ASP A 9 0.32 26.63 11.17
C ASP A 9 -0.17 27.18 9.81
N VAL A 10 0.11 26.49 8.69
CA VAL A 10 -0.17 26.97 7.33
C VAL A 10 -1.24 26.10 6.65
N MET A 11 -2.37 26.72 6.31
CA MET A 11 -3.45 26.07 5.53
C MET A 11 -3.51 26.63 4.11
N ILE A 12 -3.36 25.77 3.11
CA ILE A 12 -3.48 26.12 1.68
C ILE A 12 -4.89 25.76 1.20
N LEU A 13 -5.73 26.78 0.97
CA LEU A 13 -7.08 26.61 0.46
C LEU A 13 -7.13 26.71 -1.06
N VAL A 14 -7.71 25.68 -1.70
CA VAL A 14 -7.92 25.65 -3.15
C VAL A 14 -9.39 25.49 -3.49
N ARG A 15 -9.85 26.18 -4.53
CA ARG A 15 -11.27 26.17 -4.95
C ARG A 15 -11.75 24.79 -5.44
N LYS A 16 -10.87 23.98 -6.04
CA LYS A 16 -11.15 22.60 -6.48
C LYS A 16 -9.91 21.73 -6.26
N ARG A 17 -10.07 20.54 -5.65
CA ARG A 17 -9.00 19.54 -5.47
C ARG A 17 -8.72 18.84 -6.81
N LYS A 18 -7.95 19.47 -7.69
CA LYS A 18 -7.53 18.94 -9.02
C LYS A 18 -5.99 18.95 -9.10
N GLU A 19 -5.41 18.91 -10.30
CA GLU A 19 -3.96 18.83 -10.54
C GLU A 19 -3.12 19.83 -9.72
N LEU A 20 -3.60 21.07 -9.55
CA LEU A 20 -2.88 22.08 -8.77
C LEU A 20 -2.64 21.68 -7.31
N ALA A 21 -3.60 21.01 -6.67
CA ALA A 21 -3.45 20.56 -5.29
C ALA A 21 -2.36 19.49 -5.17
N SER A 22 -2.35 18.54 -6.10
CA SER A 22 -1.33 17.49 -6.19
C SER A 22 0.07 18.07 -6.44
N LEU A 23 0.19 19.05 -7.33
CA LEU A 23 1.46 19.73 -7.60
C LEU A 23 1.98 20.51 -6.38
N ILE A 24 1.10 21.16 -5.63
CA ILE A 24 1.47 21.87 -4.39
C ILE A 24 2.01 20.87 -3.36
N VAL A 25 1.30 19.76 -3.15
CA VAL A 25 1.74 18.71 -2.21
C VAL A 25 3.08 18.12 -2.63
N ALA A 26 3.24 17.75 -3.92
CA ALA A 26 4.49 17.21 -4.44
C ALA A 26 5.68 18.18 -4.27
N ARG A 27 5.46 19.49 -4.47
CA ARG A 27 6.50 20.51 -4.29
C ARG A 27 6.85 20.77 -2.82
N LEU A 28 5.85 20.77 -1.94
CA LEU A 28 6.07 20.86 -0.50
C LEU A 28 6.84 19.64 0.01
N TYR A 29 6.51 18.46 -0.51
CA TYR A 29 7.23 17.23 -0.23
C TYR A 29 8.68 17.27 -0.70
N ALA A 30 8.94 17.69 -1.96
CA ALA A 30 10.29 17.86 -2.48
C ALA A 30 11.13 18.89 -1.70
N ALA A 31 10.47 19.83 -1.02
CA ALA A 31 11.10 20.80 -0.13
C ALA A 31 11.25 20.32 1.32
N GLY A 32 10.86 19.08 1.64
CA GLY A 32 10.92 18.51 2.99
C GLY A 32 9.91 19.09 3.97
N VAL A 33 8.83 19.73 3.47
CA VAL A 33 7.77 20.29 4.30
C VAL A 33 6.72 19.21 4.59
N PRO A 34 6.43 18.89 5.88
CA PRO A 34 5.32 18.02 6.25
C PRO A 34 3.98 18.57 5.76
N VAL A 35 3.24 17.77 4.99
CA VAL A 35 1.91 18.11 4.44
C VAL A 35 0.88 17.09 4.87
N ALA A 36 -0.29 17.54 5.32
CA ALA A 36 -1.41 16.67 5.64
C ALA A 36 -2.19 16.29 4.36
N GLY A 37 -2.30 14.99 4.08
CA GLY A 37 -3.34 14.42 3.22
C GLY A 37 -3.15 14.63 1.70
N VAL A 38 -2.37 13.76 1.07
CA VAL A 38 -2.68 13.34 -0.31
C VAL A 38 -4.09 12.75 -0.29
N ASP A 39 -4.90 13.05 -1.31
CA ASP A 39 -6.22 12.44 -1.46
C ASP A 39 -6.06 10.93 -1.52
N ARG A 40 -6.28 10.23 -0.40
CA ARG A 40 -6.01 8.79 -0.28
C ARG A 40 -6.78 7.97 -1.33
N LEU A 41 -7.97 8.42 -1.71
CA LEU A 41 -8.73 7.81 -2.81
C LEU A 41 -8.00 7.92 -4.15
N ARG A 42 -7.27 9.01 -4.39
CA ARG A 42 -6.43 9.16 -5.59
C ARG A 42 -5.11 8.43 -5.45
N LEU A 43 -4.55 8.38 -4.25
CA LEU A 43 -3.32 7.65 -3.96
C LEU A 43 -3.47 6.14 -4.22
N GLY A 44 -4.68 5.59 -4.08
CA GLY A 44 -4.98 4.20 -4.44
C GLY A 44 -5.03 3.90 -5.95
N ASN A 45 -4.98 4.91 -6.83
CA ASN A 45 -5.14 4.72 -8.27
C ASN A 45 -3.88 4.21 -9.00
N PRO A 46 -2.67 4.75 -8.75
CA PRO A 46 -1.44 4.28 -9.37
C PRO A 46 -1.22 2.78 -9.18
N LEU A 47 -0.80 2.10 -10.26
CA LEU A 47 -0.60 0.65 -10.25
C LEU A 47 0.40 0.22 -9.16
N ALA A 48 1.48 0.97 -8.97
CA ALA A 48 2.47 0.67 -7.94
C ALA A 48 1.87 0.64 -6.52
N VAL A 49 0.90 1.52 -6.24
CA VAL A 49 0.21 1.53 -4.94
C VAL A 49 -0.77 0.36 -4.84
N LYS A 50 -1.50 0.04 -5.92
CA LYS A 50 -2.38 -1.14 -5.96
C LYS A 50 -1.61 -2.44 -5.72
N ASP A 51 -0.43 -2.58 -6.31
CA ASP A 51 0.44 -3.74 -6.14
C ASP A 51 0.93 -3.88 -4.70
N LEU A 52 1.34 -2.77 -4.07
CA LEU A 52 1.72 -2.76 -2.65
C LEU A 52 0.53 -3.04 -1.74
N LEU A 53 -0.65 -2.49 -2.02
CA LEU A 53 -1.86 -2.79 -1.26
C LEU A 53 -2.31 -4.24 -1.44
N ALA A 54 -2.09 -4.87 -2.60
CA ALA A 54 -2.33 -6.30 -2.77
C ALA A 54 -1.42 -7.14 -1.85
N ALA A 55 -0.16 -6.73 -1.66
CA ALA A 55 0.74 -7.36 -0.69
C ALA A 55 0.23 -7.20 0.75
N LEU A 56 -0.18 -5.98 1.13
CA LEU A 56 -0.72 -5.71 2.46
C LEU A 56 -2.03 -6.47 2.72
N ARG A 57 -2.95 -6.52 1.74
CA ARG A 57 -4.21 -7.25 1.84
C ARG A 57 -3.99 -8.76 1.93
N PHE A 58 -3.05 -9.32 1.17
CA PHE A 58 -2.66 -10.72 1.34
C PHE A 58 -2.09 -10.98 2.74
N ALA A 59 -1.24 -10.07 3.24
CA ALA A 59 -0.68 -10.20 4.58
C ALA A 59 -1.76 -10.14 5.68
N ALA A 60 -2.78 -9.29 5.52
CA ALA A 60 -3.90 -9.17 6.44
C ALA A 60 -4.89 -10.33 6.35
N GLN A 61 -5.15 -10.83 5.13
CA GLN A 61 -6.09 -11.91 4.86
C GLN A 61 -5.54 -12.87 3.80
N PRO A 62 -4.72 -13.87 4.21
CA PRO A 62 -4.08 -14.80 3.28
C PRO A 62 -5.07 -15.70 2.52
N LEU A 63 -6.31 -15.83 3.01
CA LEU A 63 -7.36 -16.64 2.39
C LEU A 63 -8.22 -15.87 1.39
N ASP A 64 -7.93 -14.59 1.14
CA ASP A 64 -8.50 -13.84 0.03
C ASP A 64 -7.76 -14.18 -1.27
N ASP A 65 -8.40 -15.05 -2.05
CA ASP A 65 -7.88 -15.53 -3.33
C ASP A 65 -7.67 -14.40 -4.35
N LEU A 66 -8.48 -13.34 -4.32
CA LEU A 66 -8.37 -12.23 -5.26
C LEU A 66 -7.17 -11.35 -4.93
N SER A 67 -6.99 -10.99 -3.67
CA SER A 67 -5.82 -10.22 -3.22
C SER A 67 -4.52 -10.97 -3.50
N LEU A 68 -4.48 -12.28 -3.24
CA LEU A 68 -3.33 -13.11 -3.56
C LEU A 68 -3.10 -13.20 -5.08
N ALA A 69 -4.13 -13.42 -5.90
CA ALA A 69 -3.97 -13.48 -7.35
C ALA A 69 -3.41 -12.16 -7.92
N ASN A 70 -3.90 -11.01 -7.45
CA ASN A 70 -3.38 -9.70 -7.83
C ASN A 70 -1.90 -9.54 -7.46
N LEU A 71 -1.51 -9.97 -6.25
CA LEU A 71 -0.12 -9.92 -5.81
C LEU A 71 0.79 -10.81 -6.68
N LEU A 72 0.35 -12.02 -7.05
CA LEU A 72 1.14 -12.96 -7.85
C LEU A 72 1.50 -12.38 -9.21
N VAL A 73 0.54 -11.74 -9.89
CA VAL A 73 0.75 -11.15 -11.22
C VAL A 73 1.36 -9.75 -11.19
N SER A 74 1.44 -9.13 -10.01
CA SER A 74 2.11 -7.84 -9.83
C SER A 74 3.61 -7.94 -10.10
N PRO A 75 4.31 -6.82 -10.36
CA PRO A 75 5.76 -6.81 -10.52
C PRO A 75 6.52 -7.28 -9.27
N LEU A 76 5.88 -7.26 -8.09
CA LEU A 76 6.50 -7.72 -6.84
C LEU A 76 6.85 -9.21 -6.90
N ILE A 77 5.92 -10.05 -7.39
CA ILE A 77 6.13 -11.48 -7.56
C ILE A 77 6.57 -11.80 -9.00
N GLY A 78 5.79 -11.34 -9.98
CA GLY A 78 6.12 -11.38 -11.40
C GLY A 78 5.65 -12.64 -12.14
N TRP A 79 4.54 -13.25 -11.70
CA TRP A 79 3.90 -14.31 -12.49
C TRP A 79 3.24 -13.73 -13.75
N SER A 80 3.33 -14.47 -14.85
CA SER A 80 2.51 -14.22 -16.03
C SER A 80 1.09 -14.76 -15.83
N GLN A 81 0.20 -14.49 -16.78
CA GLN A 81 -1.15 -15.07 -16.75
C GLN A 81 -1.11 -16.59 -16.95
N GLU A 82 -0.18 -17.07 -17.77
CA GLU A 82 0.07 -18.50 -18.00
C GLU A 82 0.54 -19.18 -16.72
N ASP A 83 1.48 -18.57 -15.98
CA ASP A 83 1.89 -19.08 -14.66
C ASP A 83 0.69 -19.16 -13.70
N LEU A 84 -0.17 -18.14 -13.67
CA LEU A 84 -1.33 -18.13 -12.79
C LEU A 84 -2.33 -19.23 -13.17
N LEU A 85 -2.50 -19.51 -14.47
CA LEU A 85 -3.34 -20.61 -14.94
C LEU A 85 -2.73 -21.97 -14.63
N GLU A 86 -1.42 -22.14 -14.80
CA GLU A 86 -0.72 -23.40 -14.58
C GLU A 86 -0.65 -23.77 -13.09
N TYR A 87 -0.22 -22.82 -12.24
CA TYR A 87 0.06 -23.07 -10.82
C TYR A 87 -1.05 -22.61 -9.88
N GLY A 88 -2.02 -21.83 -10.36
CA GLY A 88 -3.14 -21.33 -9.55
C GLY A 88 -4.44 -22.13 -9.73
N HIS A 89 -4.53 -22.96 -10.78
CA HIS A 89 -5.70 -23.79 -11.05
C HIS A 89 -5.86 -24.89 -9.99
N ARG A 90 -7.05 -24.96 -9.42
CA ARG A 90 -7.36 -25.82 -8.27
C ARG A 90 -8.86 -26.03 -8.16
N ASP A 91 -9.26 -26.99 -7.33
CA ASP A 91 -10.66 -27.18 -6.96
C ASP A 91 -11.25 -25.92 -6.31
N ARG A 92 -12.50 -25.59 -6.66
CA ARG A 92 -13.21 -24.40 -6.17
C ARG A 92 -13.31 -24.29 -4.64
N LYS A 93 -13.19 -25.41 -3.92
CA LYS A 93 -13.26 -25.46 -2.45
C LYS A 93 -11.91 -25.20 -1.78
N VAL A 94 -10.82 -25.15 -2.53
CA VAL A 94 -9.46 -24.94 -2.03
C VAL A 94 -9.09 -23.48 -2.21
N ARG A 95 -8.59 -22.83 -1.15
CA ARG A 95 -8.07 -21.46 -1.23
C ARG A 95 -6.74 -21.42 -1.98
N LEU A 96 -6.45 -20.33 -2.68
CA LEU A 96 -5.25 -20.18 -3.50
C LEU A 96 -3.99 -20.32 -2.63
N TRP A 97 -4.00 -19.71 -1.44
CA TRP A 97 -2.87 -19.82 -0.53
C TRP A 97 -2.62 -21.26 -0.07
N ASP A 98 -3.69 -21.98 0.28
CA ASP A 98 -3.61 -23.38 0.69
C ASP A 98 -3.10 -24.29 -0.43
N HIS A 99 -3.49 -24.00 -1.67
CA HIS A 99 -3.02 -24.72 -2.84
C HIS A 99 -1.53 -24.47 -3.08
N LEU A 100 -1.10 -23.20 -3.14
CA LEU A 100 0.29 -22.84 -3.41
C LEU A 100 1.24 -23.34 -2.34
N ARG A 101 0.88 -23.23 -1.06
CA ARG A 101 1.76 -23.64 0.05
C ARG A 101 1.98 -25.15 0.15
N LYS A 102 1.12 -25.94 -0.50
CA LYS A 102 1.20 -27.42 -0.57
C LYS A 102 1.72 -27.92 -1.92
N SER A 103 1.94 -27.03 -2.89
CA SER A 103 2.40 -27.40 -4.22
C SER A 103 3.85 -27.88 -4.18
N GLU A 104 4.14 -28.96 -4.91
CA GLU A 104 5.49 -29.50 -5.11
C GLU A 104 6.19 -28.85 -6.31
N ALA A 105 5.47 -28.08 -7.13
CA ALA A 105 6.06 -27.36 -8.26
C ALA A 105 7.03 -26.30 -7.75
N LEU A 106 8.27 -26.33 -8.26
CA LEU A 106 9.37 -25.47 -7.78
C LEU A 106 8.96 -23.98 -7.73
N ARG A 107 8.34 -23.46 -8.81
CA ARG A 107 7.90 -22.06 -8.88
C ARG A 107 6.88 -21.70 -7.80
N ALA A 108 5.90 -22.57 -7.57
CA ALA A 108 4.87 -22.37 -6.55
C ALA A 108 5.47 -22.47 -5.14
N ALA A 109 6.37 -23.43 -4.91
CA ALA A 109 7.07 -23.59 -3.64
C ALA A 109 7.96 -22.39 -3.30
N GLU A 110 8.74 -21.88 -4.27
CA GLU A 110 9.56 -20.67 -4.11
C GLU A 110 8.70 -19.42 -3.83
N THR A 111 7.60 -19.28 -4.56
CA THR A 111 6.66 -18.17 -4.37
C THR A 111 6.01 -18.25 -2.99
N ALA A 112 5.58 -19.45 -2.57
CA ALA A 112 5.06 -19.66 -1.22
C ALA A 112 6.11 -19.38 -0.14
N GLY A 113 7.39 -19.69 -0.38
CA GLY A 113 8.50 -19.29 0.49
C GLY A 113 8.54 -17.77 0.70
N LYS A 114 8.57 -17.00 -0.40
CA LYS A 114 8.56 -15.53 -0.35
C LYS A 114 7.34 -14.98 0.39
N LEU A 115 6.15 -15.51 0.09
CA LEU A 115 4.91 -15.08 0.74
C LEU A 115 4.92 -15.38 2.25
N ARG A 116 5.47 -16.52 2.69
CA ARG A 116 5.64 -16.81 4.13
C ARG A 116 6.54 -15.79 4.81
N ASP A 117 7.61 -15.32 4.15
CA ASP A 117 8.49 -14.30 4.72
C ASP A 117 7.73 -13.00 5.02
N LEU A 118 6.84 -12.58 4.13
CA LEU A 118 5.96 -11.44 4.36
C LEU A 118 4.99 -11.70 5.53
N LEU A 119 4.34 -12.87 5.56
CA LEU A 119 3.40 -13.22 6.64
C LEU A 119 4.06 -13.22 8.02
N ARG A 120 5.32 -13.65 8.15
CA ARG A 120 6.03 -13.65 9.44
C ARG A 120 6.24 -12.25 10.01
N LEU A 121 6.30 -11.22 9.15
CA LEU A 121 6.49 -9.82 9.59
C LEU A 121 5.17 -9.16 9.93
N ALA A 122 4.08 -9.53 9.23
CA ALA A 122 2.77 -8.91 9.36
C ALA A 122 2.19 -8.96 10.79
N ASP A 123 2.57 -9.95 11.58
CA ASP A 123 2.09 -10.13 12.95
C ASP A 123 2.73 -9.15 13.96
N TYR A 124 3.88 -8.55 13.64
CA TYR A 124 4.69 -7.82 14.62
C TYR A 124 5.12 -6.42 14.17
N GLU A 125 5.12 -6.16 12.88
CA GLU A 125 5.68 -4.93 12.32
C GLU A 125 4.58 -3.94 11.91
N PRO A 126 4.79 -2.63 12.10
CA PRO A 126 3.88 -1.62 11.57
C PRO A 126 3.88 -1.62 10.04
N VAL A 127 2.80 -1.12 9.43
CA VAL A 127 2.62 -1.12 7.97
C VAL A 127 3.79 -0.44 7.23
N GLN A 128 4.30 0.67 7.78
CA GLN A 128 5.44 1.37 7.19
C GLN A 128 6.71 0.50 7.18
N ALA A 129 6.96 -0.30 8.23
CA ALA A 129 8.07 -1.25 8.26
C ALA A 129 7.86 -2.40 7.27
N LEU A 130 6.64 -2.94 7.14
CA LEU A 130 6.30 -3.94 6.10
C LEU A 130 6.58 -3.40 4.69
N LEU A 131 6.08 -2.21 4.38
CA LEU A 131 6.30 -1.58 3.07
C LEU A 131 7.78 -1.34 2.82
N HIS A 132 8.53 -0.88 3.82
CA HIS A 132 9.97 -0.72 3.69
C HIS A 132 10.68 -2.05 3.38
N TRP A 133 10.32 -3.12 4.10
CA TRP A 133 10.86 -4.46 3.87
C TRP A 133 10.55 -4.98 2.47
N ILE A 134 9.32 -4.80 1.97
CA ILE A 134 8.93 -5.16 0.61
C ILE A 134 9.76 -4.38 -0.43
N LEU A 135 9.92 -3.08 -0.23
CA LEU A 135 10.52 -2.18 -1.21
C LEU A 135 12.05 -2.32 -1.29
N VAL A 136 12.73 -2.38 -0.15
CA VAL A 136 14.20 -2.30 -0.04
C VAL A 136 14.83 -3.66 0.28
N GLY A 137 14.09 -4.50 1.00
CA GLY A 137 14.54 -5.80 1.49
C GLY A 137 14.63 -6.89 0.40
N PRO A 138 14.50 -8.18 0.77
CA PRO A 138 14.77 -9.30 -0.13
C PRO A 138 13.95 -9.29 -1.42
N TRP A 139 12.74 -8.73 -1.38
CA TRP A 139 11.85 -8.65 -2.55
C TRP A 139 12.32 -7.62 -3.58
N ARG A 140 13.14 -6.63 -3.18
CA ARG A 140 13.59 -5.51 -4.04
C ARG A 140 12.42 -4.86 -4.77
N GLY A 141 11.28 -4.71 -4.09
CA GLY A 141 10.01 -4.31 -4.68
C GLY A 141 10.07 -2.98 -5.42
N ARG A 142 10.78 -1.97 -4.88
CA ARG A 142 10.92 -0.67 -5.55
C ARG A 142 11.58 -0.81 -6.92
N ARG A 143 12.67 -1.59 -6.99
CA ARG A 143 13.38 -1.83 -8.25
C ARG A 143 12.47 -2.49 -9.28
N ARG A 144 11.76 -3.55 -8.88
CA ARG A 144 10.84 -4.29 -9.77
C ARG A 144 9.69 -3.42 -10.26
N LEU A 145 9.09 -2.63 -9.39
CA LEU A 145 8.01 -1.70 -9.73
C LEU A 145 8.50 -0.64 -10.72
N VAL A 146 9.67 -0.03 -10.48
CA VAL A 146 10.25 0.99 -11.35
C VAL A 146 10.68 0.42 -12.71
N GLU A 147 11.26 -0.78 -12.74
CA GLU A 147 11.62 -1.48 -13.99
C GLU A 147 10.38 -1.72 -14.87
N ARG A 148 9.22 -2.01 -14.27
CA ARG A 148 7.99 -2.31 -15.00
C ARG A 148 7.14 -1.09 -15.34
N LEU A 149 7.03 -0.13 -14.42
CA LEU A 149 6.08 0.99 -14.47
C LEU A 149 6.75 2.35 -14.76
N GLY A 150 8.08 2.39 -14.79
CA GLY A 150 8.84 3.63 -14.97
C GLY A 150 9.17 4.36 -13.67
N ARG A 151 10.03 5.38 -13.77
CA ARG A 151 10.51 6.14 -12.61
C ARG A 151 9.43 6.95 -11.90
N GLU A 152 8.38 7.33 -12.62
CA GLU A 152 7.22 8.04 -12.08
C GLU A 152 6.49 7.24 -11.00
N ALA A 153 6.69 5.92 -10.94
CA ALA A 153 6.16 5.09 -9.85
C ALA A 153 6.75 5.43 -8.47
N ASN A 154 7.90 6.10 -8.39
CA ASN A 154 8.51 6.44 -7.10
C ASN A 154 7.66 7.42 -6.28
N ASP A 155 7.11 8.44 -6.92
CA ASP A 155 6.32 9.48 -6.24
C ASP A 155 5.13 8.89 -5.48
N PRO A 156 4.22 8.08 -6.08
CA PRO A 156 3.11 7.49 -5.34
C PRO A 156 3.54 6.40 -4.34
N ILE A 157 4.68 5.73 -4.54
CA ILE A 157 5.25 4.81 -3.54
C ILE A 157 5.69 5.59 -2.29
N ASP A 158 6.37 6.72 -2.48
CA ASP A 158 6.82 7.58 -1.38
C ASP A 158 5.62 8.18 -0.64
N GLU A 159 4.60 8.63 -1.36
CA GLU A 159 3.34 9.08 -0.78
C GLU A 159 2.64 8.00 0.06
N LEU A 160 2.61 6.74 -0.40
CA LEU A 160 2.07 5.62 0.38
C LEU A 160 2.87 5.36 1.67
N LEU A 161 4.21 5.42 1.61
CA LEU A 161 5.06 5.27 2.80
C LEU A 161 4.79 6.37 3.83
N ASN A 162 4.62 7.61 3.37
CA ASN A 162 4.28 8.73 4.25
C ASN A 162 2.88 8.55 4.86
N ALA A 163 1.91 8.08 4.09
CA ALA A 163 0.56 7.79 4.60
C ALA A 163 0.60 6.69 5.68
N ALA A 164 1.40 5.63 5.48
CA ALA A 164 1.59 4.58 6.47
C ALA A 164 2.29 5.09 7.75
N GLN A 165 3.26 5.99 7.61
CA GLN A 165 3.92 6.63 8.74
C GLN A 165 2.95 7.53 9.53
N ALA A 166 2.15 8.33 8.84
CA ALA A 166 1.14 9.18 9.48
C ALA A 166 0.09 8.34 10.24
N TYR A 167 -0.39 7.25 9.62
CA TYR A 167 -1.31 6.34 10.28
C TYR A 167 -0.73 5.76 11.57
N ALA A 168 0.53 5.32 11.55
CA ALA A 168 1.20 4.74 12.71
C ALA A 168 1.45 5.74 13.85
N ALA A 169 1.52 7.05 13.54
CA ALA A 169 1.67 8.09 14.56
C ALA A 169 0.34 8.40 15.28
N ASP A 170 -0.78 8.35 14.55
CA ASP A 170 -2.08 8.82 15.04
C ASP A 170 -3.02 7.69 15.51
N HIS A 171 -2.74 6.43 15.16
CA HIS A 171 -3.63 5.29 15.39
C HIS A 171 -2.92 4.12 16.06
N THR A 172 -3.71 3.21 16.65
CA THR A 172 -3.18 1.93 17.11
C THR A 172 -2.68 1.12 15.90
N VAL A 173 -1.48 0.56 16.03
CA VAL A 173 -0.84 -0.22 14.96
C VAL A 173 -1.71 -1.42 14.60
N SER A 174 -2.27 -1.39 13.39
CA SER A 174 -3.08 -2.46 12.83
C SER A 174 -2.98 -2.43 11.32
N LEU A 175 -2.57 -3.55 10.72
CA LEU A 175 -2.53 -3.69 9.27
C LEU A 175 -3.94 -3.58 8.66
N GLN A 176 -4.92 -4.26 9.26
CA GLN A 176 -6.30 -4.20 8.81
C GLN A 176 -6.90 -2.81 9.01
N GLY A 177 -6.59 -2.16 10.14
CA GLY A 177 -7.03 -0.79 10.41
C GLY A 177 -6.46 0.21 9.39
N PHE A 178 -5.19 0.07 9.02
CA PHE A 178 -4.59 0.88 7.95
C PHE A 178 -5.30 0.69 6.61
N ILE A 179 -5.57 -0.55 6.21
CA ILE A 179 -6.25 -0.84 4.93
C ILE A 179 -7.64 -0.18 4.91
N GLN A 180 -8.41 -0.30 5.99
CA GLN A 180 -9.72 0.33 6.11
C GLN A 180 -9.63 1.86 6.06
N TRP A 181 -8.72 2.44 6.84
CA TRP A 181 -8.46 3.89 6.85
C TRP A 181 -8.01 4.43 5.49
N PHE A 182 -7.21 3.64 4.76
CA PHE A 182 -6.75 3.99 3.42
C PHE A 182 -7.90 3.95 2.42
N ASP A 183 -8.71 2.89 2.43
CA ASP A 183 -9.83 2.68 1.51
C ASP A 183 -10.99 3.68 1.75
N ALA A 184 -11.26 4.04 3.02
CA ALA A 184 -12.24 5.08 3.39
C ALA A 184 -11.87 6.47 2.83
N GLY A 185 -10.57 6.71 2.67
CA GLY A 185 -10.03 7.97 2.18
C GLY A 185 -10.36 9.18 3.06
N ASP A 186 -10.16 10.39 2.52
CA ASP A 186 -10.47 11.64 3.23
C ASP A 186 -11.98 11.99 3.21
N GLY A 187 -12.79 11.20 2.48
CA GLY A 187 -14.21 11.48 2.24
C GLY A 187 -15.12 11.12 3.42
N GLU A 188 -14.79 10.05 4.15
CA GLU A 188 -15.59 9.59 5.30
C GLU A 188 -15.24 10.35 6.59
N LEU A 189 -13.96 10.64 6.84
CA LEU A 189 -13.53 11.44 8.01
C LEU A 189 -14.15 12.84 8.06
N LYS A 190 -14.48 13.43 6.89
CA LYS A 190 -15.17 14.72 6.82
C LYS A 190 -16.67 14.63 7.15
N ARG A 191 -17.31 13.46 7.02
CA ARG A 191 -18.72 13.28 7.39
C ARG A 191 -18.87 13.17 8.91
N GLU A 192 -18.00 12.42 9.56
CA GLU A 192 -18.02 12.28 11.03
C GLU A 192 -17.66 13.60 11.77
N ALA A 193 -16.76 14.42 11.20
CA ALA A 193 -16.46 15.74 11.74
C ALA A 193 -17.61 16.76 11.55
N GLY A 194 -18.54 16.51 10.62
CA GLY A 194 -19.73 17.33 10.41
C GLY A 194 -20.94 16.91 11.25
N GLU A 195 -21.00 15.65 11.69
CA GLU A 195 -22.10 15.11 12.50
C GLU A 195 -21.95 15.36 14.02
N ASN A 196 -20.75 15.74 14.48
CA ASN A 196 -20.50 16.10 15.88
C ASN A 196 -20.54 17.63 16.13
N ALA A 197 -21.11 18.39 15.20
CA ALA A 197 -21.29 19.83 15.30
C ALA A 197 -22.78 20.19 15.21
N ASP A 198 -23.58 19.65 16.12
CA ASP A 198 -24.91 20.15 16.51
C ASP A 198 -25.12 19.97 18.02
#